data_AF-A0A811JU47-F1
#
_entry.id   AF-A0A811JU47-F1
#
_cell.length_a   1.000
_cell.length_b   1.000
_cell.length_c   1.000
_cell.angle_alpha   90.00
_cell.angle_beta   90.00
_cell.angle_gamma   90.00
#
_symmetry.space_group_name_H-M   'P 1'
#
loop_
_entity.id
_entity.type
_entity.pdbx_description
1 polymer ?
#
loop_
_entity_poly.entity_id
_entity_poly.type
_entity_poly.pdbx_seq_one_letter_code
_entity_poly.pdbx_strand_id
1 'polypeptide(L)'
;MSFQWPWHFDFPPFFTIQPNLETRERQLQAWGQLVIDYCQYNKIFIVDIVEYRKSELFCNFKINRNLDEDGIQAVFDYLEKQKHVEWIDNTRKRCHIFWRRVDEWAQLLHDWAVGSGLVGTVLTFSDITEDEGNRNESFYNLDQDVLLKSLAALEQKGKAQLIDIGGVKGVTSNSLPQSFVNNNDFIKEGDEVLIYCDSDNIVAVTVKRGITVNMKAGALRHEFLIGKRYGTKLSATAGQIYALRPFPAVWTKVLKRHTQILYSQEVSMIVNLLDIVPGDIVCESGTGSGSLTHALAIAVGPSGKVYTHDIEQPQVDKIQKEAKKHGLGDRVIAALRDVTVDGFQVEGGCSAVFLDLPAPYLAVKNAMKAMDRSRICRLVSFSPCIEQSQELCNALTDNNFINIKTIELLGTTYKAETPIVYDILDMERSKSSRKTIRRNANNEIVTVEDNTTPNNDKRISALTASPDKQPTHAGFLTSATLLSI
;
A
#
# COMPACT_ATOMS: atom_id res chain seq x y z
N MET A 1 -11.50 -18.79 -39.03
CA MET A 1 -11.45 -17.82 -40.16
C MET A 1 -10.26 -18.19 -41.03
N SER A 2 -9.96 -17.48 -42.11
CA SER A 2 -8.70 -17.61 -42.86
C SER A 2 -7.85 -16.37 -42.59
N PHE A 3 -6.52 -16.49 -42.62
CA PHE A 3 -5.62 -15.34 -42.45
C PHE A 3 -5.90 -14.29 -43.53
N GLN A 4 -5.95 -13.01 -43.15
CA GLN A 4 -6.14 -11.91 -44.10
C GLN A 4 -4.80 -11.39 -44.57
N TRP A 5 -4.45 -11.71 -45.81
CA TRP A 5 -3.21 -11.25 -46.43
C TRP A 5 -3.28 -9.75 -46.75
N PRO A 6 -2.24 -8.96 -46.43
CA PRO A 6 -2.21 -7.55 -46.77
C PRO A 6 -2.03 -7.35 -48.28
N TRP A 7 -2.53 -6.23 -48.81
CA TRP A 7 -2.52 -5.95 -50.25
C TRP A 7 -1.12 -6.01 -50.89
N HIS A 8 -0.08 -5.59 -50.14
CA HIS A 8 1.30 -5.61 -50.63
C HIS A 8 1.86 -7.03 -50.80
N PHE A 9 1.22 -8.05 -50.19
CA PHE A 9 1.58 -9.44 -50.43
C PHE A 9 1.25 -9.90 -51.87
N ASP A 10 0.31 -9.24 -52.55
CA ASP A 10 0.00 -9.47 -53.97
C ASP A 10 0.80 -8.55 -54.91
N PHE A 11 1.73 -7.75 -54.38
CA PHE A 11 2.56 -6.83 -55.16
C PHE A 11 3.91 -7.48 -55.50
N PRO A 12 4.20 -7.85 -56.77
CA PRO A 12 5.40 -8.64 -57.10
C PRO A 12 6.75 -8.07 -56.64
N PRO A 13 7.00 -6.74 -56.69
CA PRO A 13 8.24 -6.16 -56.17
C PRO A 13 8.46 -6.34 -54.66
N PHE A 14 7.40 -6.66 -53.90
CA PHE A 14 7.50 -6.89 -52.45
C PHE A 14 8.39 -8.07 -52.08
N PHE A 15 8.51 -9.07 -52.96
CA PHE A 15 9.34 -10.27 -52.79
C PHE A 15 10.80 -10.09 -53.24
N THR A 16 11.20 -8.88 -53.61
CA THR A 16 12.58 -8.57 -54.00
C THR A 16 13.10 -7.44 -53.13
N ILE A 17 14.18 -7.68 -52.38
CA ILE A 17 14.75 -6.69 -51.47
C ILE A 17 15.18 -5.44 -52.26
N GLN A 18 14.66 -4.29 -51.84
CA GLN A 18 14.90 -3.04 -52.56
C GLN A 18 16.34 -2.54 -52.38
N PRO A 19 16.98 -2.00 -53.43
CA PRO A 19 18.36 -1.50 -53.34
C PRO A 19 18.47 -0.19 -52.55
N ASN A 20 17.44 0.66 -52.63
CA ASN A 20 17.38 1.93 -51.91
C ASN A 20 17.11 1.70 -50.41
N LEU A 21 17.90 2.34 -49.54
CA LEU A 21 17.86 2.12 -48.09
C LEU A 21 16.50 2.49 -47.46
N GLU A 22 15.93 3.64 -47.81
CA GLU A 22 14.65 4.09 -47.25
C GLU A 22 13.49 3.20 -47.70
N THR A 23 13.51 2.81 -48.98
CA THR A 23 12.48 1.91 -49.53
C THR A 23 12.62 0.50 -48.94
N ARG A 24 13.87 0.03 -48.74
CA ARG A 24 14.16 -1.24 -48.08
C ARG A 24 13.67 -1.24 -46.64
N GLU A 25 13.88 -0.16 -45.89
CA GLU A 25 13.42 -0.06 -44.50
C GLU A 25 11.90 -0.18 -44.41
N ARG A 26 11.15 0.56 -45.24
CA ARG A 26 9.68 0.46 -45.30
C ARG A 26 9.21 -0.93 -45.74
N GLN A 27 9.93 -1.56 -46.67
CA GLN A 27 9.64 -2.93 -47.10
C GLN A 27 9.86 -3.94 -45.96
N LEU A 28 10.98 -3.85 -45.23
CA LEU A 28 11.29 -4.73 -44.10
C LEU A 28 10.32 -4.51 -42.94
N GLN A 29 9.86 -3.28 -42.72
CA GLN A 29 8.79 -2.98 -41.77
C GLN A 29 7.49 -3.70 -42.14
N ALA A 30 7.07 -3.63 -43.41
CA ALA A 30 5.86 -4.31 -43.88
C ALA A 30 5.99 -5.85 -43.83
N TRP A 31 7.18 -6.40 -44.14
CA TRP A 31 7.46 -7.83 -43.94
C TRP A 31 7.45 -8.22 -42.46
N GLY A 32 8.08 -7.44 -41.59
CA GLY A 32 8.10 -7.69 -40.16
C GLY A 32 6.70 -7.74 -39.57
N GLN A 33 5.84 -6.79 -39.93
CA GLN A 33 4.43 -6.79 -39.51
C GLN A 33 3.68 -8.02 -40.03
N LEU A 34 3.84 -8.36 -41.31
CA LEU A 34 3.22 -9.56 -41.88
C LEU A 34 3.63 -10.84 -41.15
N VAL A 35 4.92 -11.00 -40.85
CA VAL A 35 5.45 -12.16 -40.11
C VAL A 35 4.86 -12.22 -38.70
N ILE A 36 4.77 -11.09 -38.00
CA ILE A 36 4.15 -11.00 -36.67
C ILE A 36 2.66 -11.37 -36.73
N ASP A 37 1.90 -10.76 -37.65
CA ASP A 37 0.46 -10.98 -37.79
C ASP A 37 0.15 -12.45 -38.13
N TYR A 38 0.92 -13.03 -39.04
CA TYR A 38 0.78 -14.43 -39.43
C TYR A 38 1.10 -15.38 -38.28
N CYS A 39 2.19 -15.11 -37.54
CA CYS A 39 2.57 -15.94 -36.40
C CYS A 39 1.56 -15.81 -35.26
N GLN A 40 1.03 -14.61 -35.00
CA GLN A 40 -0.03 -14.38 -34.02
C GLN A 40 -1.31 -15.14 -34.40
N TYR A 41 -1.73 -15.04 -35.66
CA TYR A 41 -2.94 -15.70 -36.15
C TYR A 41 -2.87 -17.23 -36.01
N ASN A 42 -1.72 -17.82 -36.31
CA ASN A 42 -1.50 -19.26 -36.24
C ASN A 42 -0.97 -19.76 -34.89
N LYS A 43 -0.83 -18.86 -33.90
CA LYS A 43 -0.25 -19.15 -32.57
C LYS A 43 1.16 -19.77 -32.63
N ILE A 44 2.00 -19.24 -33.50
CA ILE A 44 3.40 -19.65 -33.68
C ILE A 44 4.31 -18.79 -32.79
N PHE A 45 5.06 -19.43 -31.90
CA PHE A 45 6.02 -18.77 -30.98
C PHE A 45 7.48 -19.10 -31.27
N ILE A 46 7.73 -20.18 -32.02
CA ILE A 46 9.06 -20.59 -32.46
C ILE A 46 9.00 -20.75 -33.97
N VAL A 47 9.93 -20.11 -34.67
CA VAL A 47 10.07 -20.21 -36.12
C VAL A 47 11.38 -20.90 -36.45
N ASP A 48 11.30 -21.98 -37.22
CA ASP A 48 12.44 -22.57 -37.91
C ASP A 48 12.46 -22.04 -39.35
N ILE A 49 13.46 -21.22 -39.66
CA ILE A 49 13.55 -20.55 -40.96
C ILE A 49 13.64 -21.55 -42.12
N VAL A 50 14.28 -22.72 -41.88
CA VAL A 50 14.45 -23.74 -42.91
C VAL A 50 13.11 -24.39 -43.26
N GLU A 51 12.28 -24.65 -42.26
CA GLU A 51 10.94 -25.21 -42.45
C GLU A 51 10.00 -24.21 -43.10
N TYR A 52 10.03 -22.95 -42.64
CA TYR A 52 9.11 -21.92 -43.11
C TYR A 52 9.48 -21.33 -44.48
N ARG A 53 10.70 -21.56 -45.00
CA ARG A 53 11.14 -21.04 -46.30
C ARG A 53 10.19 -21.32 -47.46
N LYS A 54 9.55 -22.50 -47.46
CA LYS A 54 8.60 -22.93 -48.51
C LYS A 54 7.14 -22.78 -48.08
N SER A 55 6.89 -22.18 -46.92
CA SER A 55 5.53 -21.95 -46.41
C SER A 55 4.84 -20.82 -47.16
N GLU A 56 3.52 -20.75 -47.00
CA GLU A 56 2.69 -19.66 -47.52
C GLU A 56 3.09 -18.27 -46.98
N LEU A 57 3.84 -18.19 -45.87
CA LEU A 57 4.33 -16.93 -45.33
C LEU A 57 5.32 -16.22 -46.26
N PHE A 58 6.24 -16.98 -46.88
CA PHE A 58 7.30 -16.43 -47.74
C PHE A 58 7.09 -16.73 -49.23
N CYS A 59 6.10 -17.57 -49.57
CA CYS A 59 5.76 -17.95 -50.94
C CYS A 59 4.32 -17.55 -51.27
N ASN A 60 4.14 -16.64 -52.23
CA ASN A 60 2.84 -16.34 -52.81
C ASN A 60 2.64 -17.11 -54.12
N PHE A 61 1.88 -18.20 -54.05
CA PHE A 61 1.56 -19.07 -55.18
C PHE A 61 0.64 -18.40 -56.23
N LYS A 62 -0.14 -17.37 -55.86
CA LYS A 62 -1.07 -16.66 -56.76
C LYS A 62 -0.34 -15.83 -57.81
N ILE A 63 0.75 -15.17 -57.41
CA ILE A 63 1.58 -14.35 -58.30
C ILE A 63 2.90 -15.04 -58.70
N ASN A 64 3.10 -16.28 -58.27
CA ASN A 64 4.31 -17.08 -58.50
C ASN A 64 5.60 -16.35 -58.06
N ARG A 65 5.60 -15.83 -56.83
CA ARG A 65 6.74 -15.13 -56.22
C ARG A 65 7.06 -15.71 -54.85
N ASN A 66 8.34 -15.70 -54.50
CA ASN A 66 8.83 -16.07 -53.19
C ASN A 66 9.97 -15.14 -52.77
N LEU A 67 10.13 -14.98 -51.45
CA LEU A 67 11.27 -14.25 -50.89
C LEU A 67 12.46 -15.21 -50.85
N ASP A 68 13.62 -14.75 -51.31
CA ASP A 68 14.85 -15.53 -51.29
C ASP A 68 15.43 -15.65 -49.87
N GLU A 69 16.45 -16.47 -49.72
CA GLU A 69 17.05 -16.76 -48.40
C GLU A 69 17.66 -15.52 -47.75
N ASP A 70 18.37 -14.73 -48.54
CA ASP A 70 18.96 -13.47 -48.09
C ASP A 70 17.87 -12.46 -47.68
N GLY A 71 16.75 -12.43 -48.42
CA GLY A 71 15.60 -11.60 -48.07
C GLY A 71 14.91 -12.03 -46.78
N ILE A 72 14.71 -13.34 -46.58
CA ILE A 72 14.14 -13.87 -45.34
C ILE A 72 15.07 -13.53 -44.16
N GLN A 73 16.38 -13.76 -44.31
CA GLN A 73 17.34 -13.41 -43.27
C GLN A 73 17.31 -11.91 -42.93
N ALA A 74 17.23 -11.03 -43.94
CA ALA A 74 17.11 -9.58 -43.73
C ALA A 74 15.84 -9.19 -42.95
N VAL A 75 14.72 -9.90 -43.14
CA VAL A 75 13.50 -9.69 -42.37
C VAL A 75 13.69 -10.09 -40.90
N PHE A 76 14.31 -11.24 -40.63
CA PHE A 76 14.58 -11.68 -39.26
C PHE A 76 15.64 -10.82 -38.56
N ASP A 77 16.65 -10.34 -39.28
CA ASP A 77 17.63 -9.39 -38.75
C ASP A 77 16.97 -8.05 -38.40
N TYR A 78 16.01 -7.60 -39.21
CA TYR A 78 15.19 -6.43 -38.90
C TYR A 78 14.33 -6.67 -37.65
N LEU A 79 13.66 -7.82 -37.54
CA LEU A 79 12.84 -8.16 -36.38
C LEU A 79 13.67 -8.28 -35.09
N GLU A 80 14.89 -8.82 -35.16
CA GLU A 80 15.84 -8.84 -34.04
C GLU A 80 16.21 -7.41 -33.61
N LYS A 81 16.51 -6.52 -34.56
CA LYS A 81 16.79 -5.10 -34.27
C LYS A 81 15.61 -4.41 -33.57
N GLN A 82 14.38 -4.77 -33.94
CA GLN A 82 13.15 -4.27 -33.31
C GLN A 82 12.77 -5.02 -32.02
N LYS A 83 13.59 -5.99 -31.58
CA LYS A 83 13.38 -6.84 -30.38
C LYS A 83 12.11 -7.71 -30.43
N HIS A 84 11.70 -8.11 -31.63
CA HIS A 84 10.61 -9.08 -31.83
C HIS A 84 11.12 -10.51 -32.01
N VAL A 85 12.43 -10.70 -32.14
CA VAL A 85 13.05 -12.01 -32.36
C VAL A 85 14.23 -12.20 -31.42
N GLU A 86 14.37 -13.40 -30.88
CA GLU A 86 15.54 -13.84 -30.12
C GLU A 86 15.96 -15.23 -30.62
N TRP A 87 17.19 -15.34 -31.10
CA TRP A 87 17.74 -16.59 -31.65
C TRP A 87 17.99 -17.62 -30.55
N ILE A 88 17.54 -18.86 -30.80
CA ILE A 88 17.73 -19.99 -29.87
C ILE A 88 19.10 -20.63 -30.10
N ASP A 89 19.56 -20.63 -31.34
CA ASP A 89 20.83 -21.23 -31.75
C ASP A 89 21.82 -20.21 -32.32
N ASN A 90 23.12 -20.49 -32.14
CA ASN A 90 24.20 -19.70 -32.74
C ASN A 90 24.24 -19.80 -34.26
N THR A 91 23.48 -20.75 -34.84
CA THR A 91 23.39 -20.97 -36.27
C THR A 91 22.36 -20.06 -36.95
N ARG A 92 21.61 -19.26 -36.18
CA ARG A 92 20.53 -18.38 -36.63
C ARG A 92 19.50 -19.09 -37.53
N LYS A 93 19.08 -20.29 -37.12
CA LYS A 93 18.08 -21.09 -37.85
C LYS A 93 16.74 -21.15 -37.13
N ARG A 94 16.79 -21.22 -35.80
CA ARG A 94 15.60 -21.21 -34.94
C ARG A 94 15.59 -20.00 -34.03
N CYS A 95 14.43 -19.36 -33.92
CA CYS A 95 14.24 -18.22 -33.04
C CYS A 95 12.87 -18.23 -32.38
N HIS A 96 12.79 -17.63 -31.19
CA HIS A 96 11.53 -17.20 -30.62
C HIS A 96 11.03 -15.97 -31.36
N ILE A 97 9.75 -15.95 -31.68
CA ILE A 97 9.06 -14.77 -32.22
C ILE A 97 8.10 -14.22 -31.17
N PHE A 98 8.21 -12.93 -30.90
CA PHE A 98 7.38 -12.22 -29.94
C PHE A 98 6.39 -11.31 -30.67
N TRP A 99 5.08 -11.61 -30.55
CA TRP A 99 4.03 -10.81 -31.20
C TRP A 99 3.89 -9.41 -30.61
N ARG A 100 4.30 -9.27 -29.35
CA ARG A 100 4.52 -8.01 -28.63
C ARG A 100 5.89 -8.10 -28.00
N ARG A 101 6.54 -6.97 -27.76
CA ARG A 101 7.88 -7.00 -27.14
C ARG A 101 7.80 -7.53 -25.71
N VAL A 102 8.88 -8.13 -25.22
CA VAL A 102 8.93 -8.75 -23.87
C VAL A 102 8.58 -7.73 -22.77
N ASP A 103 8.98 -6.47 -22.95
CA ASP A 103 8.65 -5.38 -22.04
C ASP A 103 7.16 -4.98 -22.08
N GLU A 104 6.50 -5.11 -23.23
CA GLU A 104 5.06 -4.88 -23.38
C GLU A 104 4.25 -6.03 -22.78
N TRP A 105 4.67 -7.28 -22.99
CA TRP A 105 4.09 -8.44 -22.32
C TRP A 105 4.23 -8.33 -20.80
N ALA A 106 5.43 -7.98 -20.32
CA ALA A 106 5.68 -7.72 -18.90
C ALA A 106 4.71 -6.66 -18.35
N GLN A 107 4.54 -5.55 -19.06
CA GLN A 107 3.66 -4.47 -18.63
C GLN A 107 2.18 -4.91 -18.61
N LEU A 108 1.70 -5.63 -19.64
CA LEU A 108 0.35 -6.18 -19.68
C LEU A 108 0.08 -7.15 -18.52
N LEU A 109 1.00 -8.07 -18.24
CA LEU A 109 0.89 -9.01 -17.12
C LEU A 109 0.84 -8.30 -15.77
N HIS A 110 1.64 -7.25 -15.61
CA HIS A 110 1.62 -6.42 -14.39
C HIS A 110 0.29 -5.67 -14.24
N ASP A 111 -0.21 -5.05 -15.30
CA ASP A 111 -1.43 -4.24 -15.25
C ASP A 111 -2.67 -5.12 -15.01
N TRP A 112 -2.70 -6.32 -15.59
CA TRP A 112 -3.69 -7.34 -15.26
C TRP A 112 -3.61 -7.76 -13.79
N ALA A 113 -2.42 -8.06 -13.26
CA ALA A 113 -2.27 -8.48 -11.87
C ALA A 113 -2.74 -7.38 -10.89
N VAL A 114 -2.47 -6.10 -11.21
CA VAL A 114 -2.96 -4.92 -10.47
C VAL A 114 -4.47 -4.81 -10.56
N GLY A 115 -5.04 -4.86 -11.77
CA GLY A 115 -6.48 -4.73 -12.01
C GLY A 115 -7.31 -5.84 -11.38
N SER A 116 -6.79 -7.07 -11.36
CA SER A 116 -7.43 -8.24 -10.74
C SER A 116 -7.15 -8.37 -9.24
N GLY A 117 -6.36 -7.48 -8.63
CA GLY A 117 -6.04 -7.54 -7.20
C GLY A 117 -5.21 -8.75 -6.79
N LEU A 118 -4.47 -9.36 -7.74
CA LEU A 118 -3.63 -10.54 -7.51
C LEU A 118 -2.19 -10.19 -7.09
N VAL A 119 -1.91 -8.89 -6.94
CA VAL A 119 -0.63 -8.37 -6.43
C VAL A 119 -0.37 -8.90 -5.01
N GLY A 120 0.71 -9.65 -4.85
CA GLY A 120 1.18 -10.25 -3.60
C GLY A 120 0.75 -11.72 -3.43
N THR A 121 -0.09 -12.23 -4.31
CA THR A 121 -0.46 -13.65 -4.38
C THR A 121 0.61 -14.42 -5.14
N VAL A 122 0.80 -15.70 -4.79
CA VAL A 122 1.63 -16.63 -5.57
C VAL A 122 0.73 -17.26 -6.61
N LEU A 123 1.05 -17.05 -7.89
CA LEU A 123 0.35 -17.64 -9.03
C LEU A 123 1.26 -18.63 -9.73
N THR A 124 0.71 -19.75 -10.19
CA THR A 124 1.40 -20.65 -11.12
C THR A 124 1.31 -20.09 -12.55
N PHE A 125 2.16 -20.59 -13.45
CA PHE A 125 2.11 -20.17 -14.86
C PHE A 125 0.77 -20.57 -15.53
N SER A 126 0.20 -21.70 -15.11
CA SER A 126 -1.14 -22.14 -15.55
C SER A 126 -2.24 -21.20 -15.05
N ASP A 127 -2.17 -20.69 -13.82
CA ASP A 127 -3.17 -19.72 -13.31
C ASP A 127 -3.20 -18.43 -14.14
N ILE A 128 -2.09 -18.07 -14.78
CA ILE A 128 -2.00 -16.88 -15.63
C ILE A 128 -2.52 -17.18 -17.04
N THR A 129 -2.05 -18.27 -17.64
CA THR A 129 -2.24 -18.52 -19.08
C THR A 129 -3.42 -19.42 -19.41
N GLU A 130 -3.85 -20.27 -18.48
CA GLU A 130 -4.84 -21.34 -18.73
C GLU A 130 -6.14 -21.14 -17.93
N ASP A 131 -6.22 -20.16 -17.04
CA ASP A 131 -7.45 -19.83 -16.29
C ASP A 131 -8.56 -19.32 -17.24
N GLU A 132 -9.75 -19.91 -17.10
CA GLU A 132 -10.94 -19.56 -17.86
C GLU A 132 -11.40 -18.11 -17.65
N GLY A 133 -11.06 -17.51 -16.51
CA GLY A 133 -11.28 -16.09 -16.24
C GLY A 133 -10.49 -15.18 -17.19
N ASN A 134 -9.39 -15.66 -17.77
CA ASN A 134 -8.49 -14.87 -18.62
C ASN A 134 -8.74 -15.08 -20.12
N ARG A 135 -9.82 -15.75 -20.55
CA ARG A 135 -10.08 -16.04 -21.98
C ARG A 135 -10.05 -14.83 -22.91
N ASN A 136 -10.41 -13.66 -22.40
CA ASN A 136 -10.43 -12.41 -23.17
C ASN A 136 -9.07 -11.67 -23.16
N GLU A 137 -8.12 -12.14 -22.35
CA GLU A 137 -6.82 -11.54 -22.22
C GLU A 137 -5.87 -11.98 -23.33
N SER A 138 -5.02 -11.06 -23.76
CA SER A 138 -4.09 -11.32 -24.87
C SER A 138 -3.02 -12.37 -24.55
N PHE A 139 -2.77 -12.65 -23.27
CA PHE A 139 -1.81 -13.65 -22.80
C PHE A 139 -2.45 -15.03 -22.51
N TYR A 140 -3.72 -15.23 -22.82
CA TYR A 140 -4.36 -16.54 -22.69
C TYR A 140 -3.73 -17.54 -23.67
N ASN A 141 -3.33 -18.72 -23.17
CA ASN A 141 -2.48 -19.70 -23.85
C ASN A 141 -1.15 -19.12 -24.39
N LEU A 142 -0.56 -18.15 -23.68
CA LEU A 142 0.78 -17.67 -24.00
C LEU A 142 1.81 -18.80 -23.78
N ASP A 143 2.76 -18.92 -24.69
CA ASP A 143 3.86 -19.88 -24.56
C ASP A 143 4.67 -19.66 -23.26
N GLN A 144 5.05 -20.77 -22.62
CA GLN A 144 5.71 -20.74 -21.31
C GLN A 144 7.07 -20.04 -21.33
N ASP A 145 7.83 -20.12 -22.42
CA ASP A 145 9.13 -19.45 -22.51
C ASP A 145 8.96 -17.94 -22.69
N VAL A 146 7.96 -17.53 -23.48
CA VAL A 146 7.61 -16.11 -23.63
C VAL A 146 7.11 -15.53 -22.30
N LEU A 147 6.27 -16.27 -21.59
CA LEU A 147 5.80 -15.90 -20.26
C LEU A 147 6.98 -15.77 -19.28
N LEU A 148 7.86 -16.77 -19.23
CA LEU A 148 9.03 -16.77 -18.34
C LEU A 148 9.93 -15.55 -18.59
N LYS A 149 10.22 -15.24 -19.86
CA LYS A 149 11.04 -14.07 -20.23
C LYS A 149 10.37 -12.75 -19.84
N SER A 150 9.06 -12.65 -20.01
CA SER A 150 8.27 -11.47 -19.64
C SER A 150 8.24 -11.27 -18.12
N LEU A 151 8.09 -12.35 -17.36
CA LEU A 151 8.14 -12.32 -15.89
C LEU A 151 9.55 -12.04 -15.37
N ALA A 152 10.59 -12.58 -16.01
CA ALA A 152 11.98 -12.25 -15.69
C ALA A 152 12.29 -10.76 -15.92
N ALA A 153 11.71 -10.15 -16.95
CA ALA A 153 11.81 -8.70 -17.16
C ALA A 153 11.10 -7.90 -16.05
N LEU A 154 9.99 -8.41 -15.48
CA LEU A 154 9.37 -7.82 -14.29
C LEU A 154 10.22 -8.00 -13.03
N GLU A 155 10.87 -9.14 -12.89
CA GLU A 155 11.78 -9.43 -11.77
C GLU A 155 13.00 -8.51 -11.78
N GLN A 156 13.62 -8.30 -12.94
CA GLN A 156 14.72 -7.35 -13.11
C GLN A 156 14.28 -5.91 -12.73
N LYS A 157 13.02 -5.56 -13.01
CA LYS A 157 12.42 -4.27 -12.63
C LYS A 157 11.96 -4.22 -11.17
N GLY A 158 12.15 -5.30 -10.41
CA GLY A 158 11.74 -5.40 -9.01
C GLY A 158 10.23 -5.45 -8.81
N LYS A 159 9.44 -5.75 -9.83
CA LYS A 159 7.96 -5.81 -9.78
C LYS A 159 7.42 -7.23 -9.55
N ALA A 160 8.22 -8.25 -9.81
CA ALA A 160 7.88 -9.65 -9.60
C ALA A 160 9.06 -10.43 -8.99
N GLN A 161 8.78 -11.62 -8.49
CA GLN A 161 9.74 -12.60 -8.02
C GLN A 161 9.33 -13.96 -8.57
N LEU A 162 10.24 -14.61 -9.28
CA LEU A 162 10.05 -15.97 -9.78
C LEU A 162 10.35 -16.97 -8.66
N ILE A 163 9.51 -17.99 -8.53
CA ILE A 163 9.61 -19.03 -7.53
C ILE A 163 9.63 -20.39 -8.24
N ASP A 164 10.61 -21.23 -7.95
CA ASP A 164 10.68 -22.62 -8.42
C ASP A 164 10.66 -23.55 -7.21
N ILE A 165 9.59 -24.34 -7.06
CA ILE A 165 9.47 -25.36 -6.02
C ILE A 165 9.24 -26.69 -6.71
N GLY A 166 10.30 -27.50 -6.81
CA GLY A 166 10.21 -28.87 -7.30
C GLY A 166 9.74 -28.99 -8.75
N GLY A 167 10.05 -28.00 -9.61
CA GLY A 167 9.66 -27.99 -11.02
C GLY A 167 8.32 -27.29 -11.29
N VAL A 168 7.59 -26.86 -10.26
CA VAL A 168 6.42 -25.98 -10.42
C VAL A 168 6.91 -24.54 -10.41
N LYS A 169 6.81 -23.88 -11.57
CA LYS A 169 7.15 -22.46 -11.73
C LYS A 169 5.97 -21.60 -11.30
N GLY A 170 6.23 -20.73 -10.33
CA GLY A 170 5.29 -19.72 -9.86
C GLY A 170 5.90 -18.32 -9.93
N VAL A 171 5.04 -17.32 -9.81
CA VAL A 171 5.42 -15.92 -9.73
C VAL A 171 4.60 -15.24 -8.64
N THR A 172 5.23 -14.35 -7.90
CA THR A 172 4.54 -13.41 -7.04
C THR A 172 4.99 -12.01 -7.40
N SER A 173 4.11 -11.02 -7.34
CA SER A 173 4.57 -9.64 -7.46
C SER A 173 5.41 -9.29 -6.23
N ASN A 174 6.51 -8.55 -6.39
CA ASN A 174 7.16 -7.92 -5.25
C ASN A 174 6.20 -6.84 -4.73
N SER A 175 5.34 -7.21 -3.79
CA SER A 175 4.58 -6.22 -3.06
C SER A 175 5.59 -5.46 -2.21
N LEU A 176 5.57 -4.12 -2.34
CA LEU A 176 6.10 -3.26 -1.30
C LEU A 176 5.59 -3.76 0.06
N PRO A 177 6.36 -3.63 1.15
CA PRO A 177 5.95 -4.12 2.46
C PRO A 177 4.54 -3.59 2.79
N GLN A 178 3.55 -4.48 2.73
CA GLN A 178 2.15 -4.13 2.94
C GLN A 178 1.81 -4.14 4.44
N SER A 179 2.70 -3.68 5.30
CA SER A 179 2.64 -3.99 6.73
C SER A 179 1.35 -3.49 7.41
N PHE A 180 0.72 -2.44 6.88
CA PHE A 180 -0.55 -1.89 7.35
C PHE A 180 -1.82 -2.56 6.75
N VAL A 181 -1.71 -3.23 5.61
CA VAL A 181 -2.86 -3.77 4.85
C VAL A 181 -2.80 -5.28 4.63
N ASN A 182 -1.65 -5.90 4.84
CA ASN A 182 -1.42 -7.33 4.67
C ASN A 182 -1.89 -8.09 5.91
N ASN A 183 -2.60 -9.20 5.68
CA ASN A 183 -3.04 -10.12 6.72
C ASN A 183 -2.04 -11.26 6.99
N ASN A 184 -0.86 -11.25 6.37
CA ASN A 184 0.17 -12.27 6.64
C ASN A 184 0.60 -12.26 8.11
N ASP A 185 0.46 -13.39 8.78
CA ASP A 185 0.74 -13.56 10.21
C ASP A 185 2.24 -13.48 10.56
N PHE A 186 3.13 -13.70 9.59
CA PHE A 186 4.58 -13.81 9.84
C PHE A 186 5.34 -12.58 9.35
N ILE A 187 6.26 -12.10 10.18
CA ILE A 187 7.14 -10.97 9.90
C ILE A 187 8.17 -11.37 8.84
N LYS A 188 8.29 -10.55 7.80
CA LYS A 188 9.30 -10.70 6.75
C LYS A 188 10.32 -9.57 6.81
N GLU A 189 11.45 -9.78 6.15
CA GLU A 189 12.40 -8.70 5.92
C GLU A 189 11.76 -7.62 5.04
N GLY A 190 11.99 -6.35 5.38
CA GLY A 190 11.33 -5.20 4.77
C GLY A 190 10.05 -4.75 5.47
N ASP A 191 9.40 -5.58 6.28
CA ASP A 191 8.18 -5.20 7.00
C ASP A 191 8.43 -4.05 7.99
N GLU A 192 7.45 -3.16 8.11
CA GLU A 192 7.36 -2.22 9.22
C GLU A 192 6.71 -2.94 10.42
N VAL A 193 7.39 -2.96 11.57
CA VAL A 193 6.95 -3.64 12.79
C VAL A 193 6.94 -2.67 13.96
N LEU A 194 5.90 -2.73 14.78
CA LEU A 194 5.81 -1.99 16.03
C LEU A 194 6.34 -2.86 17.18
N ILE A 195 7.45 -2.47 17.76
CA ILE A 195 7.99 -3.10 18.96
C ILE A 195 7.36 -2.44 20.19
N TYR A 196 6.45 -3.16 20.82
CA TYR A 196 5.77 -2.75 22.05
C TYR A 196 6.55 -3.24 23.28
N CYS A 197 7.11 -2.30 24.05
CA CYS A 197 7.73 -2.59 25.34
C CYS A 197 6.69 -2.41 26.47
N ASP A 198 6.01 -1.26 26.46
CA ASP A 198 4.91 -0.90 27.36
C ASP A 198 4.06 0.22 26.72
N SER A 199 3.04 0.71 27.42
CA SER A 199 2.07 1.69 26.91
C SER A 199 2.70 2.99 26.38
N ASP A 200 3.84 3.37 26.94
CA ASP A 200 4.52 4.65 26.65
C ASP A 200 5.75 4.45 25.77
N ASN A 201 6.24 3.20 25.64
CA ASN A 201 7.47 2.86 24.95
C ASN A 201 7.17 1.89 23.81
N ILE A 202 6.86 2.47 22.65
CA ILE A 202 6.63 1.76 21.40
C ILE A 202 7.60 2.31 20.36
N VAL A 203 8.27 1.43 19.61
CA VAL A 203 9.23 1.81 18.58
C VAL A 203 8.82 1.18 17.25
N ALA A 204 8.72 1.99 16.20
CA ALA A 204 8.55 1.48 14.84
C ALA A 204 9.93 1.17 14.21
N VAL A 205 10.05 0.00 13.59
CA VAL A 205 11.26 -0.40 12.87
C VAL A 205 10.92 -1.02 11.53
N THR A 206 11.76 -0.76 10.53
CA THR A 206 11.80 -1.54 9.30
C THR A 206 12.73 -2.73 9.50
N VAL A 207 12.20 -3.94 9.36
CA VAL A 207 12.95 -5.19 9.62
C VAL A 207 14.01 -5.38 8.54
N LYS A 208 15.26 -5.59 8.97
CA LYS A 208 16.41 -5.77 8.08
C LYS A 208 17.51 -6.56 8.77
N ARG A 209 18.02 -7.61 8.15
CA ARG A 209 19.10 -8.45 8.71
C ARG A 209 20.35 -7.61 9.00
N GLY A 210 21.06 -7.96 10.07
CA GLY A 210 22.26 -7.24 10.53
C GLY A 210 22.00 -5.92 11.25
N ILE A 211 20.75 -5.44 11.31
CA ILE A 211 20.40 -4.23 12.06
C ILE A 211 19.98 -4.60 13.49
N THR A 212 20.35 -3.76 14.45
CA THR A 212 19.95 -3.85 15.85
C THR A 212 19.23 -2.57 16.24
N VAL A 213 18.06 -2.69 16.86
CA VAL A 213 17.37 -1.57 17.48
C VAL A 213 17.65 -1.57 18.99
N ASN A 214 17.90 -0.38 19.54
CA ASN A 214 18.01 -0.16 20.97
C ASN A 214 16.72 0.47 21.49
N MET A 215 16.15 -0.11 22.53
CA MET A 215 14.91 0.34 23.15
C MET A 215 14.98 0.21 24.67
N LYS A 216 13.94 0.63 25.38
CA LYS A 216 13.86 0.53 26.85
C LYS A 216 14.09 -0.89 27.38
N ALA A 217 13.60 -1.91 26.67
CA ALA A 217 13.81 -3.32 27.02
C ALA A 217 15.19 -3.88 26.60
N GLY A 218 16.12 -3.02 26.15
CA GLY A 218 17.46 -3.40 25.72
C GLY A 218 17.63 -3.44 24.19
N ALA A 219 18.65 -4.16 23.72
CA ALA A 219 18.93 -4.31 22.30
C ALA A 219 18.18 -5.52 21.72
N LEU A 220 17.71 -5.39 20.48
CA LEU A 220 17.11 -6.49 19.70
C LEU A 220 17.67 -6.48 18.27
N ARG A 221 18.29 -7.59 17.87
CA ARG A 221 18.67 -7.80 16.46
C ARG A 221 17.42 -8.13 15.65
N HIS A 222 17.26 -7.49 14.49
CA HIS A 222 16.08 -7.64 13.64
C HIS A 222 15.93 -9.07 13.09
N GLU A 223 17.03 -9.84 12.99
CA GLU A 223 16.99 -11.25 12.59
C GLU A 223 16.10 -12.12 13.49
N PHE A 224 15.90 -11.73 14.75
CA PHE A 224 15.00 -12.43 15.68
C PHE A 224 13.52 -12.11 15.46
N LEU A 225 13.20 -11.08 14.67
CA LEU A 225 11.83 -10.76 14.26
C LEU A 225 11.42 -11.61 13.05
N ILE A 226 12.33 -11.84 12.12
CA ILE A 226 12.05 -12.49 10.83
C ILE A 226 11.54 -13.93 11.06
N GLY A 227 10.41 -14.25 10.43
CA GLY A 227 9.74 -15.55 10.54
C GLY A 227 8.96 -15.76 11.84
N LYS A 228 8.92 -14.78 12.75
CA LYS A 228 8.03 -14.83 13.93
C LYS A 228 6.64 -14.34 13.56
N ARG A 229 5.65 -14.87 14.27
CA ARG A 229 4.27 -14.36 14.16
C ARG A 229 4.16 -12.98 14.81
N TYR A 230 3.41 -12.08 14.21
CA TYR A 230 2.96 -10.86 14.88
C TYR A 230 2.24 -11.21 16.20
N GLY A 231 2.43 -10.40 17.23
CA GLY A 231 1.97 -10.64 18.60
C GLY A 231 2.86 -11.56 19.44
N THR A 232 3.91 -12.16 18.87
CA THR A 232 4.83 -13.03 19.63
C THR A 232 5.59 -12.21 20.68
N LYS A 233 5.67 -12.75 21.90
CA LYS A 233 6.53 -12.24 22.96
C LYS A 233 7.98 -12.64 22.69
N LEU A 234 8.88 -11.66 22.68
CA LEU A 234 10.30 -11.85 22.39
C LEU A 234 11.15 -11.31 23.54
N SER A 235 12.31 -11.95 23.75
CA SER A 235 13.30 -11.50 24.73
C SER A 235 14.28 -10.54 24.07
N ALA A 236 14.38 -9.33 24.62
CA ALA A 236 15.47 -8.40 24.35
C ALA A 236 16.51 -8.50 25.49
N THR A 237 17.65 -7.80 25.38
CA THR A 237 18.76 -7.98 26.33
C THR A 237 18.42 -7.59 27.78
N ALA A 238 17.44 -6.72 28.01
CA ALA A 238 17.10 -6.20 29.34
C ALA A 238 15.59 -6.35 29.68
N GLY A 239 14.82 -7.08 28.88
CA GLY A 239 13.38 -7.18 29.08
C GLY A 239 12.65 -7.98 28.01
N GLN A 240 11.32 -7.94 28.08
CA GLN A 240 10.42 -8.62 27.14
C GLN A 240 9.69 -7.59 26.30
N ILE A 241 9.44 -7.93 25.04
CA ILE A 241 8.75 -7.08 24.07
C ILE A 241 7.70 -7.89 23.30
N TYR A 242 6.79 -7.20 22.63
CA TYR A 242 5.87 -7.78 21.66
C TYR A 242 6.08 -7.13 20.29
N ALA A 243 6.16 -7.96 19.25
CA ALA A 243 6.26 -7.48 17.87
C ALA A 243 4.86 -7.38 17.26
N LEU A 244 4.28 -6.19 17.17
CA LEU A 244 2.92 -5.94 16.72
C LEU A 244 2.88 -5.49 15.26
N ARG A 245 1.78 -5.85 14.57
CA ARG A 245 1.48 -5.31 13.24
C ARG A 245 1.25 -3.80 13.37
N PRO A 246 1.74 -2.98 12.43
CA PRO A 246 1.42 -1.57 12.44
C PRO A 246 -0.06 -1.33 12.13
N PHE A 247 -0.66 -0.40 12.88
CA PHE A 247 -2.00 0.10 12.63
C PHE A 247 -2.06 1.60 12.96
N PRO A 248 -2.97 2.37 12.33
CA PRO A 248 -2.94 3.84 12.40
C PRO A 248 -2.90 4.38 13.83
N ALA A 249 -3.74 3.87 14.73
CA ALA A 249 -3.85 4.40 16.09
C ALA A 249 -2.57 4.30 16.94
N VAL A 250 -1.68 3.34 16.67
CA VAL A 250 -0.35 3.28 17.32
C VAL A 250 0.71 3.97 16.46
N TRP A 251 0.59 3.93 15.13
CA TRP A 251 1.46 4.71 14.23
C TRP A 251 1.46 6.20 14.61
N THR A 252 0.28 6.78 14.88
CA THR A 252 0.09 8.14 15.39
C THR A 252 0.95 8.46 16.63
N LYS A 253 1.24 7.46 17.47
CA LYS A 253 2.06 7.66 18.68
C LYS A 253 3.56 7.66 18.39
N VAL A 254 4.00 6.92 17.37
CA VAL A 254 5.43 6.65 17.10
C VAL A 254 5.98 7.38 15.89
N LEU A 255 5.11 7.92 15.03
CA LEU A 255 5.53 8.65 13.84
C LEU A 255 6.37 9.88 14.20
N LYS A 256 7.33 10.21 13.33
CA LYS A 256 8.15 11.41 13.50
C LYS A 256 7.32 12.65 13.19
N ARG A 257 7.07 13.45 14.22
CA ARG A 257 6.28 14.69 14.15
C ARG A 257 7.11 15.83 13.59
N HIS A 258 6.57 16.53 12.62
CA HIS A 258 7.11 17.81 12.12
C HIS A 258 6.11 18.94 12.31
N THR A 259 4.83 18.60 12.30
CA THR A 259 3.71 19.49 12.55
C THR A 259 2.94 19.03 13.78
N GLN A 260 1.97 19.84 14.19
CA GLN A 260 0.91 19.33 15.03
C GLN A 260 0.16 18.20 14.30
N ILE A 261 -0.32 17.20 15.05
CA ILE A 261 -1.02 16.03 14.51
C ILE A 261 -2.35 15.83 15.21
N LEU A 262 -3.29 15.22 14.49
CA LEU A 262 -4.51 14.68 15.07
C LEU A 262 -4.24 13.30 15.69
N TYR A 263 -4.77 13.10 16.89
CA TYR A 263 -4.66 11.87 17.65
C TYR A 263 -5.84 10.93 17.40
N SER A 264 -5.70 9.69 17.85
CA SER A 264 -6.61 8.59 17.50
C SER A 264 -8.09 8.86 17.81
N GLN A 265 -8.39 9.63 18.85
CA GLN A 265 -9.77 9.99 19.21
C GLN A 265 -10.38 10.95 18.18
N GLU A 266 -9.68 12.02 17.83
CA GLU A 266 -10.11 12.98 16.80
C GLU A 266 -10.20 12.27 15.45
N VAL A 267 -9.16 11.52 15.08
CA VAL A 267 -9.11 10.73 13.84
C VAL A 267 -10.31 9.77 13.75
N SER A 268 -10.65 9.06 14.83
CA SER A 268 -11.80 8.16 14.83
C SER A 268 -13.13 8.89 14.60
N MET A 269 -13.27 10.07 15.19
CA MET A 269 -14.47 10.89 15.03
C MET A 269 -14.53 11.50 13.63
N ILE A 270 -13.40 11.95 13.07
CA ILE A 270 -13.31 12.49 11.71
C ILE A 270 -13.71 11.42 10.69
N VAL A 271 -13.13 10.22 10.77
CA VAL A 271 -13.48 9.10 9.87
C VAL A 271 -14.98 8.78 9.96
N ASN A 272 -15.56 8.81 11.16
CA ASN A 272 -16.99 8.59 11.36
C ASN A 272 -17.85 9.74 10.78
N LEU A 273 -17.50 11.00 11.03
CA LEU A 273 -18.26 12.17 10.57
C LEU A 273 -18.18 12.40 9.06
N LEU A 274 -17.08 11.97 8.43
CA LEU A 274 -16.90 11.95 6.98
C LEU A 274 -17.65 10.80 6.30
N ASP A 275 -18.19 9.84 7.06
CA ASP A 275 -18.98 8.70 6.56
C ASP A 275 -18.23 7.89 5.49
N ILE A 276 -16.94 7.63 5.74
CA ILE A 276 -16.05 6.99 4.77
C ILE A 276 -16.36 5.50 4.66
N VAL A 277 -16.55 5.02 3.44
CA VAL A 277 -16.70 3.60 3.12
C VAL A 277 -15.64 3.11 2.12
N PRO A 278 -15.38 1.79 2.04
CA PRO A 278 -14.44 1.26 1.05
C PRO A 278 -14.83 1.63 -0.39
N GLY A 279 -13.85 2.08 -1.17
CA GLY A 279 -14.04 2.57 -2.55
C GLY A 279 -14.21 4.08 -2.67
N ASP A 280 -14.40 4.79 -1.56
CA ASP A 280 -14.55 6.25 -1.60
C ASP A 280 -13.26 6.97 -2.04
N ILE A 281 -13.46 8.13 -2.68
CA ILE A 281 -12.42 9.11 -2.95
C ILE A 281 -12.54 10.21 -1.91
N VAL A 282 -11.50 10.38 -1.09
CA VAL A 282 -11.45 11.38 -0.01
C VAL A 282 -10.37 12.40 -0.31
N CYS A 283 -10.70 13.67 -0.20
CA CYS A 283 -9.74 14.76 -0.30
C CYS A 283 -9.36 15.24 1.10
N GLU A 284 -8.07 15.35 1.38
CA GLU A 284 -7.49 15.89 2.60
C GLU A 284 -6.65 17.11 2.21
N SER A 285 -6.70 18.17 3.01
CA SER A 285 -5.75 19.28 2.89
C SER A 285 -5.21 19.68 4.26
N GLY A 286 -3.88 19.85 4.31
CA GLY A 286 -3.11 19.77 5.54
C GLY A 286 -2.59 18.34 5.72
N THR A 287 -1.70 17.88 4.84
CA THR A 287 -1.08 16.55 4.95
C THR A 287 -0.35 16.40 6.28
N GLY A 288 0.38 17.44 6.69
CA GLY A 288 1.07 17.47 7.98
C GLY A 288 2.02 16.28 8.15
N SER A 289 1.93 15.60 9.29
CA SER A 289 2.77 14.42 9.56
C SER A 289 2.15 13.08 9.15
N GLY A 290 1.00 13.08 8.45
CA GLY A 290 0.40 11.87 7.88
C GLY A 290 -0.40 10.98 8.85
N SER A 291 -0.70 11.45 10.07
CA SER A 291 -1.46 10.68 11.08
C SER A 291 -2.86 10.31 10.56
N LEU A 292 -3.61 11.32 10.10
CA LEU A 292 -4.95 11.14 9.55
C LEU A 292 -4.90 10.41 8.20
N THR A 293 -3.96 10.77 7.32
CA THR A 293 -3.76 10.14 6.01
C THR A 293 -3.67 8.61 6.10
N HIS A 294 -2.96 8.06 7.09
CA HIS A 294 -2.89 6.60 7.29
C HIS A 294 -4.25 6.00 7.64
N ALA A 295 -5.02 6.64 8.53
CA ALA A 295 -6.34 6.17 8.90
C ALA A 295 -7.34 6.26 7.73
N LEU A 296 -7.31 7.35 6.96
CA LEU A 296 -8.11 7.51 5.74
C LEU A 296 -7.76 6.42 4.72
N ALA A 297 -6.47 6.17 4.47
CA ALA A 297 -6.02 5.16 3.51
C ALA A 297 -6.46 3.73 3.90
N ILE A 298 -6.59 3.44 5.20
CA ILE A 298 -7.16 2.18 5.67
C ILE A 298 -8.67 2.15 5.45
N ALA A 299 -9.38 3.23 5.82
CA ALA A 299 -10.84 3.32 5.74
C ALA A 299 -11.38 3.20 4.31
N VAL A 300 -10.74 3.86 3.34
CA VAL A 300 -11.15 3.81 1.92
C VAL A 300 -10.88 2.47 1.24
N GLY A 301 -10.12 1.57 1.88
CA GLY A 301 -9.85 0.24 1.34
C GLY A 301 -9.02 0.23 0.04
N PRO A 302 -8.90 -0.93 -0.63
CA PRO A 302 -8.01 -1.11 -1.78
C PRO A 302 -8.47 -0.39 -3.06
N SER A 303 -9.78 -0.20 -3.26
CA SER A 303 -10.35 0.47 -4.43
C SER A 303 -10.50 1.98 -4.26
N GLY A 304 -10.48 2.49 -3.02
CA GLY A 304 -10.61 3.91 -2.74
C GLY A 304 -9.30 4.67 -2.83
N LYS A 305 -9.37 6.00 -2.76
CA LYS A 305 -8.23 6.91 -2.89
C LYS A 305 -8.29 8.03 -1.86
N VAL A 306 -7.13 8.41 -1.36
CA VAL A 306 -6.92 9.60 -0.53
C VAL A 306 -6.05 10.58 -1.31
N TYR A 307 -6.63 11.71 -1.70
CA TYR A 307 -5.91 12.83 -2.31
C TYR A 307 -5.53 13.81 -1.21
N THR A 308 -4.27 13.81 -0.79
CA THR A 308 -3.76 14.67 0.28
C THR A 308 -2.97 15.84 -0.31
N HIS A 309 -3.23 17.05 0.17
CA HIS A 309 -2.66 18.28 -0.36
C HIS A 309 -1.90 19.04 0.72
N ASP A 310 -0.71 19.51 0.38
CA ASP A 310 0.11 20.35 1.23
C ASP A 310 0.75 21.47 0.40
N ILE A 311 1.01 22.61 1.03
CA ILE A 311 1.68 23.75 0.39
C ILE A 311 3.21 23.62 0.43
N GLU A 312 3.73 22.68 1.23
CA GLU A 312 5.16 22.43 1.38
C GLU A 312 5.59 21.16 0.63
N GLN A 313 6.44 21.31 -0.39
CA GLN A 313 6.98 20.18 -1.16
C GLN A 313 7.64 19.08 -0.29
N PRO A 314 8.39 19.41 0.78
CA PRO A 314 8.96 18.39 1.66
C PRO A 314 7.90 17.46 2.29
N GLN A 315 6.71 17.98 2.61
CA GLN A 315 5.63 17.23 3.24
C GLN A 315 4.97 16.27 2.25
N VAL A 316 4.74 16.74 1.02
CA VAL A 316 4.26 15.93 -0.11
C VAL A 316 5.20 14.78 -0.41
N ASP A 317 6.50 15.07 -0.55
CA ASP A 317 7.52 14.05 -0.83
C ASP A 317 7.61 13.01 0.30
N LYS A 318 7.52 13.48 1.55
CA LYS A 318 7.59 12.62 2.73
C LYS A 318 6.41 11.67 2.79
N ILE A 319 5.17 12.18 2.73
CA ILE A 319 3.99 11.32 2.83
C ILE A 319 3.93 10.33 1.67
N GLN A 320 4.33 10.75 0.46
CA GLN A 320 4.33 9.87 -0.71
C GLN A 320 5.33 8.72 -0.55
N LYS A 321 6.52 9.00 0.00
CA LYS A 321 7.54 7.98 0.30
C LYS A 321 7.09 7.07 1.45
N GLU A 322 6.50 7.64 2.50
CA GLU A 322 6.02 6.92 3.67
C GLU A 322 4.86 5.98 3.31
N ALA A 323 3.86 6.47 2.58
CA ALA A 323 2.74 5.66 2.09
C ALA A 323 3.23 4.50 1.21
N LYS A 324 4.16 4.74 0.29
CA LYS A 324 4.77 3.66 -0.51
C LYS A 324 5.49 2.63 0.36
N LYS A 325 6.30 3.09 1.30
CA LYS A 325 7.03 2.22 2.24
C LYS A 325 6.08 1.33 3.07
N HIS A 326 4.91 1.86 3.44
CA HIS A 326 3.91 1.17 4.26
C HIS A 326 2.88 0.37 3.47
N GLY A 327 3.01 0.30 2.14
CA GLY A 327 2.07 -0.39 1.25
C GLY A 327 0.72 0.30 1.09
N LEU A 328 0.66 1.61 1.35
CA LEU A 328 -0.50 2.49 1.14
C LEU A 328 -0.33 3.36 -0.11
N GLY A 329 0.77 3.21 -0.85
CA GLY A 329 1.10 4.05 -2.01
C GLY A 329 0.07 3.99 -3.14
N ASP A 330 -0.66 2.88 -3.29
CA ASP A 330 -1.73 2.75 -4.28
C ASP A 330 -2.99 3.49 -3.86
N ARG A 331 -3.12 3.84 -2.57
CA ARG A 331 -4.29 4.54 -2.02
C ARG A 331 -4.03 6.03 -1.84
N VAL A 332 -2.81 6.42 -1.51
CA VAL A 332 -2.43 7.81 -1.18
C VAL A 332 -1.78 8.50 -2.37
N ILE A 333 -2.40 9.57 -2.81
CA ILE A 333 -1.92 10.47 -3.87
C ILE A 333 -1.66 11.83 -3.21
N ALA A 334 -0.40 12.24 -3.15
CA ALA A 334 -0.01 13.52 -2.55
C ALA A 334 0.26 14.58 -3.62
N ALA A 335 -0.20 15.81 -3.38
CA ALA A 335 -0.03 16.93 -4.30
C ALA A 335 0.47 18.20 -3.60
N LEU A 336 1.45 18.87 -4.22
CA LEU A 336 1.83 20.22 -3.85
C LEU A 336 0.77 21.18 -4.36
N ARG A 337 -0.06 21.72 -3.46
CA ARG A 337 -1.16 22.61 -3.86
C ARG A 337 -1.70 23.43 -2.69
N ASP A 338 -2.02 24.69 -2.96
CA ASP A 338 -2.85 25.50 -2.07
C ASP A 338 -4.32 25.34 -2.44
N VAL A 339 -5.08 24.55 -1.67
CA VAL A 339 -6.49 24.28 -1.97
C VAL A 339 -7.40 25.51 -1.80
N THR A 340 -6.93 26.56 -1.12
CA THR A 340 -7.69 27.80 -0.96
C THR A 340 -7.68 28.64 -2.23
N VAL A 341 -6.61 28.52 -3.04
CA VAL A 341 -6.42 29.26 -4.30
C VAL A 341 -6.67 28.35 -5.51
N ASP A 342 -5.95 27.24 -5.59
CA ASP A 342 -5.90 26.35 -6.76
C ASP A 342 -6.97 25.24 -6.71
N GLY A 343 -7.65 25.09 -5.58
CA GLY A 343 -8.63 24.04 -5.32
C GLY A 343 -8.03 22.65 -5.12
N PHE A 344 -8.85 21.60 -5.23
CA PHE A 344 -8.38 20.22 -5.07
C PHE A 344 -7.96 19.63 -6.41
N GLN A 345 -7.12 18.59 -6.38
CA GLN A 345 -6.75 17.85 -7.58
C GLN A 345 -7.94 17.10 -8.21
N VAL A 346 -8.92 16.70 -7.38
CA VAL A 346 -10.14 16.03 -7.83
C VAL A 346 -11.21 17.07 -8.13
N GLU A 347 -11.94 16.90 -9.23
CA GLU A 347 -13.14 17.67 -9.59
C GLU A 347 -14.32 16.72 -9.79
N GLY A 348 -15.43 16.97 -9.09
CA GLY A 348 -16.70 16.23 -9.24
C GLY A 348 -16.67 14.75 -8.89
N GLY A 349 -15.73 14.29 -8.06
CA GLY A 349 -15.51 12.85 -7.84
C GLY A 349 -15.24 12.42 -6.40
N CYS A 350 -15.01 13.34 -5.46
CA CYS A 350 -14.78 12.96 -4.06
C CYS A 350 -16.10 12.86 -3.27
N SER A 351 -16.21 11.88 -2.37
CA SER A 351 -17.36 11.73 -1.47
C SER A 351 -17.19 12.52 -0.17
N ALA A 352 -15.94 12.82 0.20
CA ALA A 352 -15.63 13.47 1.47
C ALA A 352 -14.41 14.40 1.36
N VAL A 353 -14.46 15.51 2.10
CA VAL A 353 -13.36 16.49 2.21
C VAL A 353 -13.02 16.73 3.68
N PHE A 354 -11.73 16.63 4.01
CA PHE A 354 -11.17 17.02 5.29
C PHE A 354 -10.26 18.25 5.16
N LEU A 355 -10.40 19.19 6.09
CA LEU A 355 -9.61 20.42 6.16
C LEU A 355 -8.92 20.56 7.52
N ASP A 356 -7.60 20.65 7.53
CA ASP A 356 -6.79 21.10 8.67
C ASP A 356 -5.90 22.26 8.20
N LEU A 357 -6.52 23.45 8.15
CA LEU A 357 -5.95 24.65 7.55
C LEU A 357 -6.13 25.85 8.50
N PRO A 358 -5.24 26.86 8.44
CA PRO A 358 -5.42 28.09 9.22
C PRO A 358 -6.71 28.87 8.88
N ALA A 359 -7.13 28.82 7.62
CA ALA A 359 -8.30 29.53 7.10
C ALA A 359 -9.18 28.60 6.23
N PRO A 360 -9.87 27.62 6.84
CA PRO A 360 -10.57 26.57 6.09
C PRO A 360 -11.78 27.10 5.31
N TYR A 361 -12.37 28.22 5.73
CA TYR A 361 -13.50 28.87 5.08
C TYR A 361 -13.21 29.29 3.62
N LEU A 362 -11.94 29.60 3.29
CA LEU A 362 -11.52 29.95 1.93
C LEU A 362 -11.60 28.74 0.97
N ALA A 363 -11.42 27.52 1.49
CA ALA A 363 -11.44 26.30 0.69
C ALA A 363 -12.85 25.77 0.41
N VAL A 364 -13.91 26.27 1.07
CA VAL A 364 -15.28 25.71 0.98
C VAL A 364 -15.79 25.62 -0.46
N LYS A 365 -15.63 26.69 -1.24
CA LYS A 365 -16.07 26.71 -2.65
C LYS A 365 -15.30 25.70 -3.50
N ASN A 366 -14.01 25.54 -3.25
CA ASN A 366 -13.18 24.59 -3.98
C ASN A 366 -13.47 23.15 -3.55
N ALA A 367 -13.79 22.91 -2.27
CA ALA A 367 -14.26 21.62 -1.77
C ALA A 367 -15.55 21.20 -2.47
N MET A 368 -16.51 22.12 -2.67
CA MET A 368 -17.73 21.82 -3.42
C MET A 368 -17.49 21.41 -4.88
N LYS A 369 -16.47 22.00 -5.52
CA LYS A 369 -16.09 21.62 -6.90
C LYS A 369 -15.48 20.21 -6.95
N ALA A 370 -14.77 19.82 -5.89
CA ALA A 370 -14.18 18.49 -5.78
C ALA A 370 -15.23 17.39 -5.55
N MET A 371 -16.30 17.74 -4.82
CA MET A 371 -17.34 16.82 -4.41
C MET A 371 -18.20 16.31 -5.57
N ASP A 372 -18.50 15.02 -5.55
CA ASP A 372 -19.46 14.40 -6.46
C ASP A 372 -20.88 14.95 -6.21
N ARG A 373 -21.47 15.52 -7.25
CA ARG A 373 -22.81 16.13 -7.18
C ARG A 373 -23.95 15.12 -7.34
N SER A 374 -23.66 13.88 -7.71
CA SER A 374 -24.66 12.80 -7.86
C SER A 374 -25.02 12.12 -6.53
N ARG A 375 -24.25 12.36 -5.46
CA ARG A 375 -24.47 11.76 -4.14
C ARG A 375 -24.32 12.79 -3.02
N ILE A 376 -24.68 12.37 -1.81
CA ILE A 376 -24.43 13.15 -0.60
C ILE A 376 -22.93 13.12 -0.29
N CYS A 377 -22.35 14.29 -0.05
CA CYS A 377 -20.94 14.44 0.32
C CYS A 377 -20.78 15.06 1.71
N ARG A 378 -19.65 14.76 2.35
CA ARG A 378 -19.35 15.19 3.73
C ARG A 378 -18.14 16.12 3.76
N LEU A 379 -18.21 17.17 4.58
CA LEU A 379 -17.07 18.02 4.91
C LEU A 379 -16.82 17.97 6.41
N VAL A 380 -15.57 17.79 6.82
CA VAL A 380 -15.14 17.98 8.20
C VAL A 380 -13.91 18.87 8.22
N SER A 381 -13.87 19.83 9.14
CA SER A 381 -12.71 20.67 9.39
C SER A 381 -12.31 20.58 10.84
N PHE A 382 -11.01 20.60 11.10
CA PHE A 382 -10.44 20.82 12.42
C PHE A 382 -9.97 22.29 12.55
N SER A 383 -10.28 22.92 13.68
CA SER A 383 -9.86 24.28 14.01
C SER A 383 -9.53 24.39 15.50
N PRO A 384 -8.35 24.89 15.90
CA PRO A 384 -8.04 25.11 17.31
C PRO A 384 -8.82 26.27 17.93
N CYS A 385 -9.12 27.31 17.16
CA CYS A 385 -9.82 28.50 17.65
C CYS A 385 -11.31 28.46 17.26
N ILE A 386 -12.18 28.94 18.16
CA ILE A 386 -13.63 28.93 17.93
C ILE A 386 -14.02 29.90 16.82
N GLU A 387 -13.29 31.01 16.66
CA GLU A 387 -13.50 32.04 15.65
C GLU A 387 -13.31 31.47 14.23
N GLN A 388 -12.31 30.60 14.03
CA GLN A 388 -12.10 29.90 12.76
C GLN A 388 -13.29 28.99 12.43
N SER A 389 -13.86 28.33 13.44
CA SER A 389 -15.06 27.49 13.28
C SER A 389 -16.29 28.34 12.94
N GLN A 390 -16.41 29.54 13.51
CA GLN A 390 -17.49 30.48 13.21
C GLN A 390 -17.42 30.96 11.75
N GLU A 391 -16.24 31.38 11.28
CA GLU A 391 -16.04 31.78 9.88
C GLU A 391 -16.36 30.65 8.91
N LEU A 392 -15.93 29.43 9.24
CA LEU A 392 -16.24 28.25 8.45
C LEU A 392 -17.76 27.96 8.42
N CYS A 393 -18.46 28.02 9.55
CA CYS A 393 -19.91 27.83 9.60
C CYS A 393 -20.65 28.84 8.71
N ASN A 394 -20.22 30.11 8.71
CA ASN A 394 -20.78 31.14 7.84
C ASN A 394 -20.56 30.78 6.37
N ALA A 395 -19.32 30.47 5.98
CA ALA A 395 -18.99 30.09 4.62
C ALA A 395 -19.73 28.82 4.15
N LEU A 396 -19.92 27.83 5.01
CA LEU A 396 -20.69 26.63 4.71
C LEU A 396 -22.17 26.95 4.48
N THR A 397 -22.74 27.83 5.32
CA THR A 397 -24.14 28.28 5.21
C THR A 397 -24.36 29.04 3.91
N ASP A 398 -23.48 29.98 3.57
CA ASP A 398 -23.53 30.77 2.33
C ASP A 398 -23.43 29.90 1.06
N ASN A 399 -22.87 28.71 1.19
CA ASN A 399 -22.68 27.75 0.11
C ASN A 399 -23.68 26.56 0.17
N ASN A 400 -24.79 26.71 0.91
CA ASN A 400 -25.91 25.76 1.00
C ASN A 400 -25.55 24.38 1.57
N PHE A 401 -24.53 24.29 2.43
CA PHE A 401 -24.35 23.10 3.24
C PHE A 401 -25.43 23.01 4.32
N ILE A 402 -25.83 21.80 4.66
CA ILE A 402 -26.80 21.51 5.73
C ILE A 402 -26.16 20.68 6.84
N ASN A 403 -26.90 20.52 7.95
CA ASN A 403 -26.46 19.73 9.11
C ASN A 403 -25.07 20.17 9.61
N ILE A 404 -24.84 21.49 9.63
CA ILE A 404 -23.61 22.10 10.12
C ILE A 404 -23.57 21.93 11.64
N LYS A 405 -22.57 21.21 12.14
CA LYS A 405 -22.41 20.90 13.56
C LYS A 405 -20.96 21.02 13.96
N THR A 406 -20.71 21.77 15.03
CA THR A 406 -19.39 21.88 15.67
C THR A 406 -19.40 21.12 16.98
N ILE A 407 -18.41 20.26 17.18
CA ILE A 407 -18.20 19.51 18.42
C ILE A 407 -16.78 19.74 18.96
N GLU A 408 -16.62 19.62 20.27
CA GLU A 408 -15.34 19.54 20.95
C GLU A 408 -15.17 18.12 21.50
N LEU A 409 -13.96 17.57 21.43
CA LEU A 409 -13.65 16.24 21.95
C LEU A 409 -12.70 16.35 23.12
N LEU A 410 -13.14 15.87 24.29
CA LEU A 410 -12.32 15.78 25.49
C LEU A 410 -12.06 14.31 25.81
N GLY A 411 -10.80 13.88 25.67
CA GLY A 411 -10.39 12.52 25.96
C GLY A 411 -9.77 12.38 27.35
N THR A 412 -10.20 11.39 28.12
CA THR A 412 -9.60 11.05 29.42
C THR A 412 -9.22 9.58 29.46
N THR A 413 -8.01 9.26 29.95
CA THR A 413 -7.54 7.89 30.14
C THR A 413 -7.51 7.53 31.62
N TYR A 414 -8.15 6.42 31.97
CA TYR A 414 -8.15 5.90 33.34
C TYR A 414 -7.23 4.69 33.45
N LYS A 415 -6.48 4.63 34.54
CA LYS A 415 -5.67 3.46 34.91
C LYS A 415 -6.40 2.69 36.01
N ALA A 416 -6.52 1.38 35.83
CA ALA A 416 -7.01 0.51 36.89
C ALA A 416 -5.92 0.33 37.93
N GLU A 417 -6.22 0.70 39.18
CA GLU A 417 -5.36 0.50 40.32
C GLU A 417 -6.16 -0.23 41.41
N THR A 418 -5.50 -1.11 42.15
CA THR A 418 -6.07 -1.71 43.37
C THR A 418 -5.56 -0.91 44.56
N PRO A 419 -6.28 0.13 45.00
CA PRO A 419 -5.90 0.85 46.19
C PRO A 419 -5.98 -0.07 47.40
N ILE A 420 -5.05 0.09 48.33
CA ILE A 420 -5.16 -0.52 49.65
C ILE A 420 -6.25 0.25 50.39
N VAL A 421 -7.40 -0.39 50.59
CA VAL A 421 -8.48 0.15 51.39
C VAL A 421 -8.19 -0.21 52.84
N TYR A 422 -7.81 0.78 53.64
CA TYR A 422 -7.72 0.60 55.09
C TYR A 422 -9.10 0.78 55.70
N ASP A 423 -9.62 -0.23 56.39
CA ASP A 423 -10.75 -0.04 57.29
C ASP A 423 -10.30 0.79 58.51
N ILE A 424 -11.21 1.56 59.11
CA ILE A 424 -11.00 2.23 60.39
C ILE A 424 -10.50 1.21 61.43
N LEU A 425 -11.06 -0.01 61.40
CA LEU A 425 -10.63 -1.11 62.27
C LEU A 425 -9.19 -1.58 62.01
N ASP A 426 -8.70 -1.53 60.76
CA ASP A 426 -7.32 -1.87 60.41
C ASP A 426 -6.34 -0.77 60.86
N MET A 427 -6.76 0.50 60.80
CA MET A 427 -6.00 1.63 61.35
C MET A 427 -5.97 1.64 62.88
N GLU A 428 -7.01 1.16 63.55
CA GLU A 428 -7.02 0.98 65.01
C GLU A 428 -6.15 -0.20 65.46
N ARG A 429 -6.16 -1.32 64.71
CA ARG A 429 -5.28 -2.48 64.96
C ARG A 429 -3.80 -2.15 64.78
N SER A 430 -3.46 -1.30 63.79
CA SER A 430 -2.07 -0.86 63.59
C SER A 430 -1.58 0.00 64.75
N LYS A 431 -2.46 0.85 65.32
CA LYS A 431 -2.19 1.61 66.56
C LYS A 431 -2.15 0.72 67.81
N SER A 432 -2.86 -0.40 67.81
CA SER A 432 -2.91 -1.34 68.95
C SER A 432 -1.85 -2.44 68.91
N SER A 433 -0.89 -2.39 67.98
CA SER A 433 0.28 -3.27 67.94
C SER A 433 1.17 -3.00 69.17
N ARG A 434 0.71 -3.46 70.34
CA ARG A 434 1.52 -3.50 71.55
C ARG A 434 2.65 -4.48 71.27
N LYS A 435 3.90 -3.97 71.29
CA LYS A 435 5.09 -4.81 71.37
C LYS A 435 4.94 -5.74 72.57
N THR A 436 4.66 -7.02 72.33
CA THR A 436 4.58 -7.99 73.41
C THR A 436 6.02 -8.38 73.77
N ILE A 437 6.47 -7.91 74.93
CA ILE A 437 7.76 -8.26 75.51
C ILE A 437 7.66 -9.70 76.02
N ARG A 438 8.41 -10.63 75.43
CA ARG A 438 8.56 -12.00 75.96
C ARG A 438 10.02 -12.26 76.32
N ARG A 439 10.25 -13.06 77.36
CA ARG A 439 11.60 -13.52 77.73
C ARG A 439 11.87 -14.87 77.09
N ASN A 440 13.06 -15.05 76.51
CA ASN A 440 13.49 -16.36 76.02
C ASN A 440 13.91 -17.27 77.19
N ALA A 441 14.23 -18.54 76.91
CA ALA A 441 14.63 -19.52 77.93
C ALA A 441 15.90 -19.12 78.72
N ASN A 442 16.69 -18.16 78.21
CA ASN A 442 17.87 -17.58 78.85
C ASN A 442 17.58 -16.24 79.56
N ASN A 443 16.29 -15.90 79.72
CA ASN A 443 15.79 -14.71 80.42
C ASN A 443 16.09 -13.35 79.75
N GLU A 444 16.49 -13.35 78.47
CA GLU A 444 16.69 -12.14 77.68
C GLU A 444 15.38 -11.62 77.11
N ILE A 445 15.22 -10.29 77.03
CA ILE A 445 14.03 -9.63 76.49
C ILE A 445 14.06 -9.69 74.97
N VAL A 446 13.06 -10.33 74.36
CA VAL A 446 12.86 -10.37 72.91
C VAL A 446 11.51 -9.72 72.56
N THR A 447 11.54 -8.74 71.66
CA THR A 447 10.33 -8.12 71.09
C THR A 447 9.86 -8.94 69.89
N VAL A 448 8.64 -9.48 69.95
CA VAL A 448 8.00 -10.16 68.82
C VAL A 448 6.95 -9.22 68.24
N GLU A 449 7.07 -8.91 66.95
CA GLU A 449 6.06 -8.18 66.19
C GLU A 449 5.01 -9.17 65.68
N ASP A 450 3.76 -9.03 66.15
CA ASP A 450 2.63 -9.77 65.58
C ASP A 450 2.29 -9.15 64.22
N ASN A 451 2.80 -9.74 63.14
CA ASN A 451 2.40 -9.42 61.78
C ASN A 451 1.01 -9.99 61.49
N THR A 452 -0.03 -9.33 61.98
CA THR A 452 -1.39 -9.56 61.47
C THR A 452 -1.49 -8.95 60.08
N THR A 453 -1.30 -9.78 59.05
CA THR A 453 -1.60 -9.40 57.66
C THR A 453 -3.07 -8.97 57.56
N PRO A 454 -3.39 -7.79 57.00
CA PRO A 454 -4.77 -7.35 56.82
C PRO A 454 -5.52 -8.34 55.93
N ASN A 455 -6.79 -8.56 56.23
CA ASN A 455 -7.62 -9.53 55.54
C ASN A 455 -7.83 -9.07 54.08
N ASN A 456 -7.16 -9.75 53.14
CA ASN A 456 -7.03 -9.35 51.74
C ASN A 456 -8.28 -9.63 50.87
N ASP A 457 -9.41 -9.96 51.49
CA ASP A 457 -10.60 -10.51 50.84
C ASP A 457 -11.50 -9.49 50.11
N LYS A 458 -11.14 -8.20 50.11
CA LYS A 458 -11.85 -7.16 49.35
C LYS A 458 -10.90 -6.41 48.41
N ARG A 459 -10.47 -7.06 47.33
CA ARG A 459 -9.84 -6.36 46.21
C ARG A 459 -10.88 -5.51 45.48
N ILE A 460 -11.02 -4.25 45.87
CA ILE A 460 -11.79 -3.27 45.10
C ILE A 460 -10.84 -2.66 44.07
N SER A 461 -11.10 -2.88 42.78
CA SER A 461 -10.41 -2.17 41.71
C SER A 461 -11.01 -0.76 41.59
N ALA A 462 -10.19 0.28 41.68
CA ALA A 462 -10.57 1.65 41.40
C ALA A 462 -10.00 2.08 40.03
N LEU A 463 -10.77 2.88 39.29
CA LEU A 463 -10.29 3.56 38.10
C LEU A 463 -9.80 4.95 38.54
N THR A 464 -8.49 5.14 38.60
CA THR A 464 -7.89 6.44 38.88
C THR A 464 -7.60 7.12 37.54
N ALA A 465 -7.97 8.40 37.41
CA ALA A 465 -7.52 9.19 36.28
C ALA A 465 -5.99 9.17 36.26
N SER A 466 -5.40 8.63 35.20
CA SER A 466 -3.94 8.64 35.06
C SER A 466 -3.57 10.00 34.47
N PRO A 467 -2.58 10.73 35.00
CA PRO A 467 -2.23 12.05 34.46
C PRO A 467 -2.00 11.96 32.96
N ASP A 468 -2.53 12.94 32.22
CA ASP A 468 -2.69 12.93 30.77
C ASP A 468 -1.39 12.55 30.04
N LYS A 469 -1.44 11.48 29.23
CA LYS A 469 -0.32 11.10 28.36
C LYS A 469 -0.66 11.03 26.88
N GLN A 470 -1.94 11.15 26.52
CA GLN A 470 -2.32 11.51 25.15
C GLN A 470 -2.70 12.99 25.21
N PRO A 471 -1.89 13.90 24.65
CA PRO A 471 -2.36 15.26 24.43
C PRO A 471 -3.55 15.13 23.49
N THR A 472 -4.77 15.37 23.96
CA THR A 472 -5.86 15.69 23.05
C THR A 472 -5.70 17.15 22.68
N HIS A 473 -6.03 17.53 21.45
CA HIS A 473 -6.14 18.95 21.15
C HIS A 473 -7.45 19.44 21.76
N ALA A 474 -7.36 20.49 22.56
CA ALA A 474 -8.50 21.37 22.77
C ALA A 474 -8.75 22.06 21.43
N GLY A 475 -9.61 21.47 20.60
CA GLY A 475 -9.93 21.94 19.26
C GLY A 475 -11.33 21.50 18.84
N PHE A 476 -11.84 22.16 17.82
CA PHE A 476 -13.21 22.01 17.35
C PHE A 476 -13.25 21.26 16.02
N LEU A 477 -14.14 20.28 15.93
CA LEU A 477 -14.49 19.62 14.68
C LEU A 477 -15.81 20.18 14.17
N THR A 478 -15.77 20.89 13.04
CA THR A 478 -16.96 21.35 12.34
C THR A 478 -17.25 20.42 11.18
N SER A 479 -18.43 19.79 11.21
CA SER A 479 -18.92 18.89 10.17
C SER A 479 -20.10 19.50 9.43
N ALA A 480 -20.23 19.17 8.15
CA ALA A 480 -21.34 19.63 7.31
C ALA A 480 -21.64 18.63 6.18
N THR A 481 -22.83 18.73 5.61
CA THR A 481 -23.33 17.84 4.56
C THR A 481 -23.70 18.65 3.32
N LEU A 482 -23.19 18.22 2.16
CA LEU A 482 -23.59 18.75 0.86
C LEU A 482 -24.56 17.77 0.20
N LEU A 483 -25.72 18.26 -0.21
CA LEU A 483 -26.72 17.44 -0.89
C LEU A 483 -26.37 17.27 -2.38
N SER A 484 -26.79 16.13 -2.94
CA SER A 484 -26.80 15.89 -4.38
C SER A 484 -27.68 16.91 -5.10
N ILE A 485 -27.37 17.21 -6.36
CA ILE A 485 -28.19 18.08 -7.22
C ILE A 485 -29.10 17.23 -8.09
#